data_AF-A0A4U9ISC2-F1
#
_entry.id   AF-A0A4U9ISC2-F1
#
_cell.length_a   1.000
_cell.length_b   1.000
_cell.length_c   1.000
_cell.angle_alpha   90.00
_cell.angle_beta   90.00
_cell.angle_gamma   90.00
#
_symmetry.space_group_name_H-M   'P 1'
#
loop_
_entity.id
_entity.type
_entity.pdbx_description
1 polymer ?
#
loop_
_entity_poly.entity_id
_entity_poly.type
_entity_poly.pdbx_seq_one_letter_code
_entity_poly.pdbx_strand_id
1 'polypeptide(L)'
;MSHRRLALKGAFSFSNPAVRAWLFQILAVLAVLAVAIYLFHNTVTNLSTRGITSGFAFLDRSAGFGIVQHLIDYTEGDTYGRVFLVGLMNTLLVSGLCIVFASLLGFFLGLARLSDNWLLRKLSTFLY
;
A
#
# COMPACT_ATOMS: atom_id res chain seq x y z
N MET A 1 41.65 -3.76 51.84
CA MET A 1 41.69 -4.46 50.53
C MET A 1 40.75 -5.66 50.59
N SER A 2 39.63 -5.64 49.86
CA SER A 2 38.75 -6.81 49.68
C SER A 2 38.21 -6.76 48.26
N HIS A 3 38.68 -7.69 47.43
CA HIS A 3 38.38 -7.77 46.02
C HIS A 3 36.92 -8.19 45.80
N ARG A 4 36.09 -7.25 45.34
CA ARG A 4 34.73 -7.52 44.87
C ARG A 4 34.83 -8.33 43.56
N ARG A 5 34.72 -9.66 43.64
CA ARG A 5 34.66 -10.52 42.44
C ARG A 5 33.35 -10.24 41.70
N LEU A 6 33.45 -9.46 40.62
CA LEU A 6 32.43 -9.39 39.58
C LEU A 6 32.30 -10.80 38.98
N ALA A 7 31.30 -11.55 39.44
CA ALA A 7 30.93 -12.79 38.81
C ALA A 7 30.32 -12.47 37.44
N LEU A 8 31.17 -12.43 36.42
CA LEU A 8 30.79 -12.57 35.02
C LEU A 8 30.14 -13.94 34.87
N LYS A 9 28.86 -14.03 35.21
CA LYS A 9 28.09 -15.27 35.07
C LYS A 9 27.84 -15.45 33.58
N GLY A 10 28.61 -16.34 32.98
CA GLY A 10 28.61 -16.64 31.55
C GLY A 10 27.20 -16.68 30.99
N ALA A 11 26.93 -15.76 30.09
CA ALA A 11 25.85 -15.84 29.12
C ALA A 11 25.98 -17.18 28.38
N PHE A 12 24.84 -17.78 28.01
CA PHE A 12 24.71 -19.11 27.37
C PHE A 12 24.70 -20.31 28.33
N SER A 13 23.61 -20.46 29.08
CA SER A 13 23.24 -21.74 29.70
C SER A 13 21.96 -22.27 29.06
N PHE A 14 22.01 -23.45 28.43
CA PHE A 14 20.89 -24.10 27.71
C PHE A 14 19.72 -24.51 28.61
N SER A 15 19.90 -24.47 29.94
CA SER A 15 18.85 -24.72 30.92
C SER A 15 18.03 -23.47 31.29
N ASN A 16 18.38 -22.29 30.75
CA ASN A 16 17.63 -21.06 30.98
C ASN A 16 16.36 -21.04 30.10
N PRO A 17 15.14 -20.97 30.67
CA PRO A 17 13.89 -21.01 29.91
C PRO A 17 13.80 -19.89 28.87
N ALA A 18 14.41 -18.73 29.12
CA ALA A 18 14.45 -17.62 28.16
C ALA A 18 15.26 -17.98 26.89
N VAL A 19 16.41 -18.65 27.03
CA VAL A 19 17.26 -19.05 25.88
C VAL A 19 16.53 -20.07 25.02
N ARG A 20 15.85 -21.05 25.65
CA ARG A 20 15.07 -22.07 24.94
C ARG A 20 13.87 -21.48 24.20
N ALA A 21 13.17 -20.51 24.80
CA ALA A 21 12.07 -19.81 24.15
C ALA A 21 12.52 -19.07 22.88
N TRP A 22 13.62 -18.30 22.96
CA TRP A 22 14.21 -17.63 21.80
C TRP A 22 14.65 -18.60 20.71
N LEU A 23 15.24 -19.74 21.10
CA LEU A 23 15.71 -20.77 20.16
C LEU A 23 14.55 -21.38 19.37
N PHE A 24 13.46 -21.76 20.04
CA PHE A 24 12.26 -22.27 19.37
C PHE A 24 11.55 -21.21 18.52
N GLN A 25 11.54 -19.94 18.96
CA GLN A 25 10.91 -18.86 18.19
C GLN A 25 11.68 -18.55 16.91
N ILE A 26 13.02 -18.50 16.97
CA ILE A 26 13.88 -18.34 15.78
C ILE A 26 13.68 -19.55 14.84
N LEU A 27 13.69 -20.77 15.38
CA LEU A 27 13.45 -21.98 14.59
C LEU A 27 12.07 -21.96 13.91
N ALA A 28 11.03 -21.53 14.63
CA ALA A 28 9.69 -21.41 14.09
C ALA A 28 9.61 -20.36 12.98
N VAL A 29 10.22 -19.18 13.16
CA VAL A 29 10.29 -18.14 12.13
C VAL A 29 11.04 -18.64 10.90
N LEU A 30 12.18 -19.30 11.09
CA LEU A 30 12.95 -19.90 9.99
C LEU A 30 12.13 -20.96 9.25
N ALA A 31 11.41 -21.82 9.97
CA ALA A 31 10.55 -22.83 9.38
C ALA A 31 9.41 -22.19 8.57
N VAL A 32 8.74 -21.17 9.11
CA VAL A 32 7.68 -20.43 8.40
C VAL A 32 8.23 -19.75 7.14
N LEU A 33 9.37 -19.08 7.23
CA LEU A 33 10.02 -18.44 6.08
C LEU A 33 10.44 -19.47 5.04
N ALA A 34 11.01 -20.60 5.45
CA ALA A 34 11.40 -21.67 4.53
C ALA A 34 10.18 -22.24 3.79
N VAL A 35 9.07 -22.50 4.50
CA VAL A 35 7.81 -22.95 3.89
C VAL A 35 7.26 -21.90 2.94
N ALA A 36 7.22 -20.63 3.33
CA ALA A 36 6.73 -19.54 2.49
C ALA A 36 7.56 -19.39 1.20
N ILE A 37 8.90 -19.42 1.31
CA ILE A 37 9.82 -19.36 0.18
C ILE A 37 9.62 -20.57 -0.73
N TYR A 38 9.53 -21.78 -0.16
CA TYR A 38 9.29 -23.00 -0.91
C TYR A 38 7.98 -22.95 -1.70
N LEU A 39 6.88 -22.52 -1.06
CA LEU A 39 5.58 -22.39 -1.71
C LEU A 39 5.62 -21.34 -2.81
N PHE A 40 6.21 -20.16 -2.55
CA PHE A 40 6.33 -19.10 -3.54
C PHE A 40 7.13 -19.57 -4.77
N HIS A 41 8.31 -20.16 -4.54
CA HIS A 41 9.16 -20.68 -5.60
C HIS A 41 8.44 -21.77 -6.39
N ASN A 42 7.80 -22.73 -5.71
CA ASN A 42 7.06 -23.80 -6.37
C ASN A 42 5.91 -23.24 -7.21
N THR A 43 5.12 -22.29 -6.70
CA THR A 43 4.03 -21.67 -7.45
C THR A 43 4.55 -20.93 -8.68
N VAL A 44 5.59 -20.10 -8.54
CA VAL A 44 6.17 -19.36 -9.67
C VAL A 44 6.73 -20.30 -10.73
N THR A 45 7.47 -21.35 -10.34
CA THR A 45 8.00 -22.36 -11.28
C THR A 45 6.89 -23.15 -11.98
N ASN A 46 5.82 -23.51 -11.26
CA ASN A 46 4.68 -24.21 -11.86
C ASN A 46 3.91 -23.33 -12.84
N LEU A 47 3.74 -22.03 -12.52
CA LEU A 47 3.09 -21.07 -13.40
C LEU A 47 3.94 -20.78 -14.65
N SER A 48 5.26 -20.59 -14.50
CA SER A 48 6.17 -20.36 -15.62
C SER A 48 6.21 -21.55 -16.58
N THR A 49 6.24 -22.77 -16.07
CA THR A 49 6.19 -24.01 -16.88
C THR A 49 4.90 -24.11 -17.70
N ARG A 50 3.80 -23.51 -17.22
CA ARG A 50 2.50 -23.46 -17.90
C ARG A 50 2.34 -22.25 -18.83
N GLY A 51 3.41 -21.47 -19.05
CA GLY A 51 3.38 -20.25 -19.86
C GLY A 51 2.62 -19.08 -19.23
N ILE A 52 2.19 -19.20 -17.97
CA ILE A 52 1.54 -18.12 -17.24
C ILE A 52 2.64 -17.18 -16.74
N THR A 53 2.76 -16.01 -17.37
CA THR A 53 3.64 -14.95 -16.87
C THR A 53 3.03 -14.37 -15.60
N SER A 54 3.32 -14.97 -14.45
CA SER A 54 2.95 -14.46 -13.13
C SER A 54 3.94 -13.40 -12.62
N GLY A 55 3.47 -12.45 -11.81
CA GLY A 55 4.32 -11.42 -11.19
C GLY A 55 4.21 -10.06 -11.86
N PHE A 56 5.20 -9.19 -11.62
CA PHE A 56 5.18 -7.79 -12.07
C PHE A 56 5.94 -7.53 -13.39
N ALA A 57 6.44 -8.58 -14.04
CA ALA A 57 7.15 -8.45 -15.33
C ALA A 57 6.29 -7.85 -16.45
N PHE A 58 4.96 -7.79 -16.29
CA PHE A 58 4.09 -7.08 -17.22
C PHE A 58 4.30 -5.56 -17.17
N LEU A 59 4.74 -5.00 -16.04
CA LEU A 59 4.98 -3.57 -15.88
C LEU A 59 6.10 -3.05 -16.80
N ASP A 60 7.04 -3.92 -17.18
CA ASP A 60 8.14 -3.59 -18.10
C ASP A 60 7.77 -3.82 -19.58
N ARG A 61 6.60 -4.40 -19.86
CA ARG A 61 6.13 -4.58 -21.24
C ARG A 61 5.61 -3.25 -21.79
N SER A 62 5.81 -3.01 -23.07
CA SER A 62 5.24 -1.85 -23.77
C SER A 62 3.71 -1.93 -23.74
N ALA A 63 3.05 -0.82 -23.44
CA ALA A 63 1.61 -0.73 -23.31
C ALA A 63 0.92 -0.85 -24.67
N GLY A 64 1.44 -0.17 -25.70
CA GLY A 64 0.92 -0.23 -27.07
C GLY A 64 -0.43 0.47 -27.27
N PHE A 65 -0.81 1.37 -26.36
CA PHE A 65 -2.01 2.20 -26.48
C PHE A 65 -1.80 3.61 -25.95
N GLY A 66 -2.48 4.58 -26.56
CA GLY A 66 -2.48 5.98 -26.12
C GLY A 66 -3.39 6.24 -24.91
N ILE A 67 -3.01 7.21 -24.08
CA ILE A 67 -3.85 7.75 -23.00
C ILE A 67 -4.13 9.21 -23.35
N VAL A 68 -5.40 9.60 -23.40
CA VAL A 68 -5.81 10.96 -23.82
C VAL A 68 -5.36 12.03 -22.83
N GLN A 69 -5.49 11.75 -21.52
CA GLN A 69 -5.09 12.67 -20.45
C GLN A 69 -3.88 12.09 -19.73
N HIS A 70 -2.75 12.80 -19.78
CA HIS A 70 -1.56 12.43 -19.04
C HIS A 70 -0.91 13.69 -18.44
N LEU A 71 -0.60 13.64 -17.15
CA LEU A 71 0.03 14.76 -16.42
C LEU A 71 1.55 14.80 -16.60
N ILE A 72 2.11 13.66 -16.98
CA ILE A 72 3.52 13.46 -17.30
C ILE A 72 3.62 13.02 -18.75
N ASP A 73 4.78 13.25 -19.37
CA ASP A 73 5.00 12.80 -20.75
C ASP A 73 4.76 11.29 -20.84
N TYR A 74 3.94 10.89 -21.80
CA TYR A 74 3.60 9.50 -22.05
C TYR A 74 3.44 9.30 -23.55
N THR A 75 3.99 8.20 -24.04
CA THR A 75 3.86 7.76 -25.43
C THR A 75 3.40 6.31 -25.46
N GLU A 76 2.78 5.88 -26.56
CA GLU A 76 2.24 4.52 -26.70
C GLU A 76 3.32 3.42 -26.59
N GLY A 77 4.58 3.79 -26.82
CA GLY A 77 5.73 2.90 -26.67
C GLY A 77 6.17 2.68 -25.23
N ASP A 78 5.72 3.51 -24.28
CA ASP A 78 6.08 3.40 -22.87
C ASP A 78 5.53 2.13 -22.22
N THR A 79 6.07 1.79 -21.04
CA THR A 79 5.74 0.55 -20.35
C THR A 79 4.42 0.64 -19.57
N TYR A 80 3.80 -0.51 -19.28
CA TYR A 80 2.62 -0.61 -18.42
C TYR A 80 2.83 0.02 -17.03
N GLY A 81 4.06 0.02 -16.51
CA GLY A 81 4.41 0.71 -15.28
C GLY A 81 4.21 2.22 -15.37
N ARG A 82 4.58 2.83 -16.50
CA ARG A 82 4.35 4.26 -16.75
C ARG A 82 2.87 4.56 -16.92
N VAL A 83 2.12 3.69 -17.61
CA VAL A 83 0.65 3.78 -17.72
C VAL A 83 -0.01 3.80 -16.34
N PHE A 84 0.39 2.88 -15.45
CA PHE A 84 -0.14 2.83 -14.10
C PHE A 84 0.10 4.14 -13.34
N LEU A 85 1.31 4.71 -13.47
CA LEU A 85 1.64 5.99 -12.83
C LEU A 85 0.81 7.15 -13.40
N VAL A 86 0.64 7.21 -14.73
CA VAL A 86 -0.22 8.20 -15.39
C VAL A 86 -1.65 8.09 -14.86
N GLY A 87 -2.19 6.86 -14.78
CA GLY A 87 -3.51 6.59 -14.22
C GLY A 87 -3.64 7.07 -12.77
N LEU A 88 -2.65 6.76 -11.93
CA LEU A 88 -2.62 7.20 -10.53
C LEU A 88 -2.63 8.73 -10.42
N MET A 89 -1.83 9.42 -11.22
CA MET A 89 -1.78 10.89 -11.22
C MET A 89 -3.12 11.49 -11.65
N ASN A 90 -3.79 10.90 -12.64
CA ASN A 90 -5.12 11.33 -13.04
C ASN A 90 -6.15 11.13 -11.92
N THR A 91 -6.16 9.99 -11.24
CA THR A 91 -7.05 9.75 -10.10
C THR A 91 -6.82 10.77 -8.98
N LEU A 92 -5.55 11.08 -8.68
CA LEU A 92 -5.20 12.10 -7.68
C LEU A 92 -5.67 13.49 -8.09
N LEU A 93 -5.48 13.88 -9.36
CA LEU A 93 -5.95 15.16 -9.87
C LEU A 93 -7.48 15.27 -9.76
N VAL A 94 -8.20 14.27 -10.25
CA VAL A 94 -9.67 14.27 -10.24
C VAL A 94 -10.20 14.29 -8.81
N SER A 95 -9.60 13.51 -7.91
CA SER A 95 -9.96 13.49 -6.50
C SER A 95 -9.70 14.85 -5.83
N GLY A 96 -8.56 15.48 -6.11
CA GLY A 96 -8.22 16.81 -5.60
C GLY A 96 -9.20 17.89 -6.05
N LEU A 97 -9.55 17.92 -7.35
CA LEU A 97 -10.58 18.81 -7.87
C LEU A 97 -11.93 18.55 -7.18
N CYS A 98 -12.32 17.28 -7.05
CA CYS A 98 -13.58 16.90 -6.43
C CYS A 98 -13.68 17.40 -4.98
N ILE A 99 -12.62 17.25 -4.19
CA ILE A 99 -12.57 17.74 -2.80
C ILE A 99 -12.75 19.26 -2.74
N VAL A 100 -12.06 20.01 -3.61
CA VAL A 100 -12.16 21.48 -3.64
C VAL A 100 -13.59 21.90 -3.97
N PHE A 101 -14.18 21.37 -5.04
CA PHE A 101 -15.54 21.72 -5.43
C PHE A 101 -16.59 21.26 -4.41
N ALA A 102 -16.47 20.05 -3.86
CA ALA A 102 -17.37 19.57 -2.82
C ALA A 102 -17.30 20.42 -1.55
N SER A 103 -16.10 20.88 -1.17
CA SER A 103 -15.91 21.77 -0.01
C SER A 103 -16.56 23.13 -0.23
N LEU A 104 -16.39 23.73 -1.42
CA LEU A 104 -17.03 24.99 -1.77
C LEU A 104 -18.56 24.85 -1.78
N LEU A 105 -19.08 23.83 -2.46
CA LEU A 105 -20.52 23.58 -2.52
C LEU A 105 -21.11 23.30 -1.13
N GLY A 106 -20.46 22.46 -0.33
CA GLY A 106 -20.86 22.16 1.03
C GLY A 106 -20.82 23.39 1.95
N PHE A 107 -19.82 24.25 1.79
CA PHE A 107 -19.72 25.51 2.53
C PHE A 107 -20.88 26.45 2.19
N PHE A 108 -21.18 26.68 0.91
CA PHE A 108 -22.30 27.52 0.49
C PHE A 108 -23.66 26.94 0.91
N LEU A 109 -23.86 25.62 0.79
CA LEU A 109 -25.06 24.95 1.31
C LEU A 109 -25.19 25.11 2.83
N GLY A 110 -24.07 25.00 3.55
CA GLY A 110 -24.02 25.21 5.00
C GLY A 110 -24.46 26.61 5.40
N LEU A 111 -23.96 27.63 4.70
CA LEU A 111 -24.38 29.03 4.91
C LEU A 111 -25.85 29.26 4.55
N ALA A 112 -26.32 28.71 3.42
CA ALA A 112 -27.71 28.83 3.00
C ALA A 112 -28.69 28.24 4.03
N ARG A 113 -28.29 27.18 4.75
CA ARG A 113 -29.10 26.55 5.79
C ARG A 113 -29.28 27.42 7.04
N LEU A 114 -28.31 28.29 7.36
CA LEU A 114 -28.37 29.20 8.52
C LEU A 114 -29.10 30.51 8.19
N SER A 115 -29.42 30.76 6.91
CA SER A 115 -30.12 31.95 6.48
C SER A 115 -31.61 31.90 6.86
N ASP A 116 -32.10 32.97 7.50
CA ASP A 116 -33.53 33.19 7.78
C ASP A 116 -34.38 33.38 6.51
N ASN A 117 -33.76 33.40 5.33
CA ASN A 117 -34.43 33.63 4.06
C ASN A 117 -35.15 32.36 3.57
N TRP A 118 -36.49 32.39 3.59
CA TRP A 118 -37.38 31.26 3.35
C TRP A 118 -37.12 30.50 2.02
N LEU A 119 -36.67 31.20 0.97
CA LEU A 119 -36.42 30.61 -0.35
C LEU A 119 -35.14 29.75 -0.38
N LEU A 120 -34.06 30.19 0.27
CA LEU A 120 -32.78 29.48 0.35
C LEU A 120 -32.92 28.17 1.15
N ARG A 121 -33.71 28.20 2.22
CA ARG A 121 -34.01 27.03 3.06
C ARG A 121 -34.80 25.95 2.32
N LYS A 122 -35.65 26.33 1.35
CA LYS A 122 -36.43 25.37 0.55
C LYS A 122 -35.61 24.73 -0.56
N LEU A 123 -34.74 25.51 -1.21
CA LEU A 123 -33.79 25.00 -2.21
C LEU A 123 -32.77 24.04 -1.60
N SER A 124 -32.25 24.32 -0.40
CA SER A 124 -31.32 23.42 0.29
C SER A 124 -31.96 22.09 0.71
N THR A 125 -33.29 22.04 0.88
CA THR A 125 -34.03 20.82 1.25
C THR A 125 -34.31 19.93 0.04
N PHE A 126 -34.35 20.49 -1.17
CA PHE A 126 -34.58 19.72 -2.41
C PHE A 126 -33.28 19.11 -3.00
N LEU A 127 -32.12 19.66 -2.63
CA LEU A 127 -30.79 19.21 -3.08
C LEU A 127 -30.17 18.10 -2.19
N TYR A 128 -30.95 17.51 -1.29
CA TYR A 128 -30.63 16.31 -0.51
C TYR A 128 -31.46 15.13 -1.04
#